data_AF-A0AA39VSF9-F1
#
_entry.id   AF-A0AA39VSF9-F1
#
_cell.length_a   1.000
_cell.length_b   1.000
_cell.length_c   1.000
_cell.angle_alpha   90.00
_cell.angle_beta   90.00
_cell.angle_gamma   90.00
#
_symmetry.space_group_name_H-M   'P 1'
#
loop_
_entity.id
_entity.type
_entity.pdbx_description
1 polymer ?
#
loop_
_entity_poly.entity_id
_entity_poly.type
_entity_poly.pdbx_seq_one_letter_code
_entity_poly.pdbx_strand_id
1 'polypeptide(L)'
;MSSSYLPATTDSIAQALEASNRSDSISILYRVLDDPSSSPDALRIKEQAITNLSDYLREENRAQDLCNLLTVETLLFTDSQGKNCQNCQGNY
;
A
#
# COMPACT_ATOMS: atom_id res chain seq x y z
N MET A 1 4.54 19.54 2.18
CA MET A 1 3.08 19.43 2.03
C MET A 1 2.53 19.02 3.38
N SER A 2 1.85 19.92 4.09
CA SER A 2 1.18 19.59 5.35
C SER A 2 -0.13 18.88 5.03
N SER A 3 -0.02 17.63 4.54
CA SER A 3 -1.19 16.78 4.44
C SER A 3 -1.56 16.38 5.85
N SER A 4 -2.70 16.81 6.37
CA SER A 4 -3.22 16.24 7.60
C SER A 4 -3.43 14.75 7.32
N TYR A 5 -2.62 13.89 7.96
CA TYR A 5 -2.73 12.44 7.84
C TYR A 5 -4.10 11.99 8.32
N LEU A 6 -4.58 10.87 7.76
CA LEU A 6 -5.76 10.19 8.27
C LEU A 6 -5.31 8.99 9.07
N PRO A 7 -5.93 8.73 10.23
CA PRO A 7 -5.53 7.61 11.06
C PRO A 7 -5.71 6.29 10.28
N ALA A 8 -4.75 5.38 10.39
CA ALA A 8 -4.80 4.08 9.74
C ALA A 8 -5.85 3.15 10.36
N THR A 9 -7.12 3.47 10.12
CA THR A 9 -8.30 2.78 10.65
C THR A 9 -9.22 2.33 9.53
N THR A 10 -10.04 1.31 9.81
CA THR A 10 -11.06 0.81 8.88
C THR A 10 -12.04 1.89 8.47
N ASP A 11 -12.35 2.84 9.35
CA ASP A 11 -13.23 3.98 9.05
C ASP A 11 -12.66 4.86 7.94
N SER A 12 -11.35 5.13 7.98
CA SER A 12 -10.68 5.91 6.93
C SER A 12 -10.62 5.17 5.59
N ILE A 13 -10.56 3.83 5.59
CA ILE A 13 -10.72 3.03 4.37
C ILE A 13 -12.16 3.10 3.86
N ALA A 14 -13.15 2.96 4.75
CA ALA A 14 -14.57 3.06 4.38
C ALA A 14 -14.88 4.45 3.77
N GLN A 15 -14.34 5.53 4.34
CA GLN A 15 -14.45 6.86 3.75
C GLN A 15 -13.88 6.95 2.33
N ALA A 16 -12.77 6.26 2.05
CA ALA A 16 -12.23 6.21 0.71
C ALA A 16 -13.17 5.45 -0.25
N LEU A 17 -13.79 4.36 0.22
CA LEU A 17 -14.73 3.56 -0.57
C LEU A 17 -16.07 4.27 -0.80
N GLU A 18 -16.52 5.08 0.15
CA GLU A 18 -17.75 5.88 0.06
C GLU A 18 -17.57 7.19 -0.74
N ALA A 19 -16.33 7.58 -1.04
CA ALA A 19 -16.06 8.78 -1.80
C ALA A 19 -16.65 8.67 -3.22
N SER A 20 -17.39 9.71 -3.62
CA SER A 20 -18.10 9.72 -4.91
C SER A 20 -17.16 9.82 -6.12
N ASN A 21 -15.93 10.30 -5.92
CA ASN A 21 -14.92 10.40 -6.96
C ASN A 21 -13.72 9.52 -6.62
N ARG A 22 -13.21 8.79 -7.60
CA ARG A 22 -11.99 7.98 -7.44
C ARG A 22 -10.78 8.81 -7.02
N SER A 23 -10.66 10.04 -7.50
CA SER A 23 -9.58 10.96 -7.10
C SER A 23 -9.62 11.27 -5.59
N ASP A 24 -10.82 11.41 -5.02
CA ASP A 24 -11.01 11.61 -3.60
C ASP A 24 -10.66 10.32 -2.84
N SER A 25 -11.12 9.15 -3.32
CA SER A 25 -10.73 7.84 -2.76
C SER A 25 -9.21 7.68 -2.70
N ILE A 26 -8.52 7.94 -3.82
CA ILE A 26 -7.05 7.85 -3.91
C ILE A 26 -6.38 8.82 -2.93
N SER A 27 -6.86 10.06 -2.86
CA SER A 27 -6.33 11.08 -1.95
C SER A 27 -6.48 10.67 -0.47
N ILE A 28 -7.63 10.09 -0.11
CA ILE A 28 -7.90 9.58 1.24
C ILE A 28 -6.95 8.41 1.55
N LEU A 29 -6.79 7.45 0.64
CA LEU A 29 -5.91 6.28 0.84
C LEU A 29 -4.44 6.69 1.00
N TYR A 30 -3.95 7.69 0.25
CA TYR A 30 -2.60 8.23 0.47
C TYR A 30 -2.43 8.87 1.85
N ARG A 31 -3.45 9.54 2.37
CA ARG A 31 -3.41 10.13 3.72
C ARG A 31 -3.40 9.08 4.83
N VAL A 32 -4.00 7.93 4.59
CA VAL A 32 -3.95 6.74 5.47
C VAL A 32 -2.55 6.11 5.45
N LEU A 33 -1.88 6.09 4.29
CA LEU A 33 -0.50 5.60 4.17
C LEU A 33 0.52 6.53 4.84
N ASP A 34 0.27 7.84 4.79
CA ASP A 34 1.09 8.87 5.44
C ASP A 34 0.99 8.86 6.98
N ASP A 35 0.05 8.11 7.55
CA ASP A 35 -0.09 7.93 8.99
C ASP A 35 1.23 7.43 9.61
N PRO A 36 1.76 8.05 10.67
CA PRO A 36 3.03 7.65 11.25
C PRO A 36 2.94 6.35 12.08
N SER A 37 1.75 5.80 12.29
CA SER A 37 1.58 4.61 13.14
C SER A 37 2.14 3.37 12.45
N SER A 38 2.93 2.62 13.22
CA SER A 38 3.52 1.34 12.80
C SER A 38 2.98 0.17 13.63
N SER A 39 1.85 0.39 14.31
CA SER A 39 1.13 -0.66 15.02
C SER A 39 0.70 -1.77 14.04
N PRO A 40 0.63 -3.03 14.48
CA PRO A 40 0.24 -4.13 13.59
C PRO A 40 -1.14 -3.92 12.95
N ASP A 41 -2.10 -3.35 13.68
CA ASP A 41 -3.40 -2.96 13.12
C ASP A 41 -3.26 -1.87 12.04
N ALA A 42 -2.45 -0.84 12.29
CA ALA A 42 -2.21 0.22 11.31
C ALA A 42 -1.55 -0.32 10.03
N LEU A 43 -0.59 -1.24 10.15
CA LEU A 43 0.04 -1.90 9.01
C LEU A 43 -0.98 -2.69 8.18
N ARG A 44 -1.85 -3.46 8.83
CA ARG A 44 -2.93 -4.20 8.14
C ARG A 44 -3.91 -3.29 7.41
N ILE A 45 -4.17 -2.10 7.95
CA ILE A 45 -5.02 -1.10 7.29
C ILE A 45 -4.29 -0.47 6.09
N LYS A 46 -3.00 -0.18 6.21
CA LYS A 46 -2.17 0.33 5.10
C LYS A 46 -2.06 -0.67 3.95
N GLU A 47 -1.90 -1.96 4.25
CA GLU A 47 -1.93 -3.03 3.24
C GLU A 47 -3.28 -3.08 2.50
N GLN A 48 -4.39 -2.94 3.22
CA GLN A 48 -5.70 -2.82 2.61
C GLN A 48 -5.84 -1.55 1.78
N ALA A 49 -5.27 -0.42 2.22
CA ALA A 49 -5.27 0.82 1.44
C ALA A 49 -4.57 0.65 0.09
N ILE A 50 -3.40 0.00 0.08
CA ILE A 50 -2.63 -0.32 -1.14
C ILE A 50 -3.42 -1.25 -2.06
N THR A 51 -4.10 -2.25 -1.49
CA THR A 51 -4.93 -3.19 -2.27
C THR A 51 -6.10 -2.48 -2.93
N ASN A 52 -6.79 -1.60 -2.22
CA ASN A 52 -7.90 -0.82 -2.77
C ASN A 52 -7.41 0.20 -3.82
N LEU A 53 -6.29 0.89 -3.57
CA LEU A 53 -5.64 1.74 -4.58
C LEU A 53 -5.34 0.96 -5.86
N SER A 54 -4.85 -0.27 -5.71
CA SER A 54 -4.54 -1.15 -6.82
C SER A 54 -5.77 -1.52 -7.64
N ASP A 55 -6.89 -1.77 -6.97
CA ASP A 55 -8.16 -2.09 -7.61
C ASP A 55 -8.74 -0.87 -8.38
N TYR A 56 -8.72 0.32 -7.78
CA TYR A 56 -9.13 1.56 -8.45
C TYR A 56 -8.32 1.84 -9.72
N LEU A 57 -6.99 1.67 -9.67
CA LEU A 57 -6.12 1.86 -10.83
C LEU A 57 -6.33 0.78 -11.91
N ARG A 58 -6.75 -0.43 -11.51
CA ARG A 58 -7.10 -1.52 -12.43
C ARG A 58 -8.40 -1.22 -13.18
N GLU A 59 -9.42 -0.72 -12.50
CA GLU A 59 -10.72 -0.37 -13.10
C GLU A 59 -10.61 0.76 -14.13
N GLU A 60 -9.70 1.73 -13.92
CA GLU A 60 -9.50 2.85 -14.85
C GLU A 60 -8.75 2.47 -16.15
N ASN A 61 -8.54 1.17 -16.42
CA ASN A 61 -7.75 0.67 -17.56
C ASN A 61 -6.32 1.25 -17.61
N ARG A 62 -5.81 1.65 -16.43
CA ARG A 62 -4.41 2.06 -16.20
C ARG A 62 -3.61 0.90 -15.63
N ALA A 63 -3.90 -0.31 -16.10
CA ALA A 63 -3.22 -1.53 -15.68
C ALA A 63 -1.69 -1.47 -15.86
N GLN A 64 -1.20 -0.66 -16.81
CA GLN A 64 0.23 -0.43 -17.04
C GLN A 64 0.89 0.41 -15.93
N ASP A 65 0.20 1.45 -15.44
CA ASP A 65 0.62 2.24 -14.28
C ASP A 65 0.59 1.39 -13.02
N LEU A 66 -0.47 0.58 -12.87
CA LEU A 66 -0.59 -0.37 -11.77
C LEU A 66 0.54 -1.41 -11.77
N CYS A 67 0.89 -1.97 -12.93
CA CYS A 67 1.99 -2.92 -13.03
C CYS A 67 3.33 -2.27 -12.68
N ASN A 68 3.58 -1.03 -13.11
CA ASN A 68 4.79 -0.31 -12.74
C ASN A 68 4.83 -0.01 -11.23
N LEU A 69 3.70 0.40 -10.64
CA LEU A 69 3.60 0.75 -9.23
C LEU A 69 3.70 -0.50 -8.33
N LEU A 70 3.01 -1.59 -8.69
CA LEU A 70 3.15 -2.90 -8.06
C LEU A 70 4.54 -3.50 -8.27
N THR A 71 5.22 -3.28 -9.39
CA THR A 71 6.60 -3.77 -9.58
C THR A 71 7.55 -3.08 -8.62
N VAL A 72 7.42 -1.76 -8.44
CA VAL A 72 8.23 -0.99 -7.48
C VAL A 72 7.92 -1.42 -6.04
N GLU A 73 6.65 -1.53 -5.68
CA GLU A 73 6.22 -1.92 -4.33
C GLU A 73 6.56 -3.40 -4.04
N THR A 74 6.32 -4.32 -4.97
CA THR A 74 6.60 -5.76 -4.79
C THR A 74 8.10 -6.00 -4.63
N LEU A 75 8.97 -5.24 -5.28
CA LEU A 75 10.42 -5.31 -5.04
C LEU A 75 10.82 -4.90 -3.62
N LEU A 76 10.04 -4.03 -2.97
CA LEU A 76 10.28 -3.60 -1.58
C LEU A 76 9.66 -4.59 -0.56
N PHE A 77 8.50 -5.16 -0.87
CA PHE A 77 7.83 -6.13 0.02
C PHE A 77 8.39 -7.56 -0.09
N THR A 78 8.94 -7.98 -1.24
CA THR A 78 9.54 -9.33 -1.42
C THR A 78 10.94 -9.46 -0.86
N ASP A 79 11.68 -8.37 -0.63
CA ASP A 79 12.90 -8.41 0.19
C ASP A 79 12.58 -8.69 1.66
N SER A 80 11.41 -8.22 2.12
CA SER A 80 10.99 -8.35 3.52
C SER A 80 10.41 -9.73 3.87
N GLN A 81 10.07 -10.57 2.88
CA GLN A 81 9.53 -11.93 3.11
C GLN A 81 10.15 -12.97 2.14
N GLY A 82 11.47 -13.19 2.27
CA GLY A 82 12.04 -14.53 2.11
C GLY A 82 12.88 -14.80 0.86
N LYS A 83 14.20 -14.65 1.01
CA LYS A 83 15.16 -15.71 0.64
C LYS A 83 16.22 -15.89 1.72
N ASN A 84 15.99 -16.90 2.54
CA ASN A 84 17.05 -17.71 3.13
C ASN A 84 18.04 -18.15 2.02
N CYS A 85 19.24 -17.57 2.03
CA CYS A 85 20.41 -18.05 1.30
C CYS A 85 21.66 -17.84 2.17
N GLN A 86 21.70 -18.42 3.37
CA GLN A 86 22.97 -18.70 4.06
C GLN A 86 23.11 -20.20 4.26
N ASN A 87 23.18 -20.91 3.14
CA ASN A 87 23.66 -22.28 3.11
C ASN A 87 24.59 -22.44 1.91
N CYS A 88 25.69 -21.65 1.87
CA CYS A 88 26.82 -21.78 0.94
C CYS A 88 28.04 -20.96 1.43
N GLN A 89 28.62 -21.33 2.57
CA GLN A 89 30.05 -21.16 2.84
C GLN A 89 30.49 -22.49 3.45
N GLY A 90 30.96 -23.47 2.68
CA GLY A 90 32.09 -23.35 1.78
C GLY A 90 33.36 -23.55 2.63
N ASN A 91 33.64 -24.81 2.95
CA ASN A 91 34.93 -25.25 3.49
C ASN A 91 36.06 -24.68 2.64
N TYR A 92 37.01 -23.97 3.25
CA TYR A 92 38.43 -23.97 2.91
C TYR A 92 39.23 -23.53 4.15
#